data_AF-A0A8T5TKB9-F1
#
_entry.id   AF-A0A8T5TKB9-F1
#
_cell.length_a   1.000
_cell.length_b   1.000
_cell.length_c   1.000
_cell.angle_alpha   90.00
_cell.angle_beta   90.00
_cell.angle_gamma   90.00
#
_symmetry.space_group_name_H-M   'P 1'
#
loop_
_entity.id
_entity.type
_entity.pdbx_description
1 polymer ?
#
loop_
_entity_poly.entity_id
_entity_poly.type
_entity_poly.pdbx_seq_one_letter_code
_entity_poly.pdbx_strand_id
1 'polypeptide(L)'
;MTEYDNFMVYELLETGEEQRVEANENNLQEILHLEQVFVIVKEDVRRIFIWKGAKSPVRKRFISSRVASKLQDELIKNAAFHRCKIVSVDQGDEPVEFLKTFRLESMEVEEKLEDMRYVRNIEKDMNVIKGQVIDDVSTKKEEDQEYYSPALEEMKSKGIDVSYKTSQQLSPSHKSIPMKEYKSATQKLTKSDQKEVIRKILANELPNLYKRQNLIIGESLYGAVSKITNVFGEDVEEKEWEKVKNLPKGIYSLDNYLCRIYFNTKKGIVDALEVLKPDNSSKGKPEMKKTSLKITTDDVSIDKKILNIDIPENHHRENLIIGFNLYGVISKKIEIFGEEREEEEWTLVKKFPKEIISLSSHLFRIYFNDKKDNVDAVEILKRRGNNNSKTTSSKRNLPKIPSSND
;
A
#
# COMPACT_ATOMS: atom_id res chain seq x y z
N MET A 1 35.25 -10.97 2.34
CA MET A 1 34.91 -10.86 0.91
C MET A 1 34.63 -12.26 0.44
N THR A 2 33.38 -12.59 0.10
CA THR A 2 33.04 -13.84 -0.57
C THR A 2 33.61 -13.78 -1.98
N GLU A 3 34.50 -14.70 -2.31
CA GLU A 3 35.05 -14.86 -3.66
C GLU A 3 33.94 -15.43 -4.54
N TYR A 4 33.53 -14.67 -5.56
CA TYR A 4 32.49 -15.09 -6.49
C TYR A 4 33.15 -15.75 -7.68
N ASP A 5 32.79 -17.00 -7.94
CA ASP A 5 33.30 -17.76 -9.08
C ASP A 5 32.54 -17.39 -10.36
N ASN A 6 33.18 -17.56 -11.51
CA ASN A 6 32.58 -17.26 -12.83
C ASN A 6 31.32 -18.10 -13.12
N PHE A 7 31.20 -19.24 -12.44
CA PHE A 7 30.07 -20.15 -12.50
C PHE A 7 29.62 -20.53 -11.10
N MET A 8 28.33 -20.32 -10.80
CA MET A 8 27.74 -20.64 -9.50
C MET A 8 26.36 -21.25 -9.68
N VAL A 9 26.06 -22.28 -8.88
CA VAL A 9 24.76 -22.95 -8.87
C VAL A 9 24.23 -22.95 -7.44
N TYR A 10 22.97 -22.55 -7.30
CA TYR A 10 22.25 -22.54 -6.03
C TYR A 10 20.98 -23.38 -6.17
N GLU A 11 20.80 -24.34 -5.27
CA GLU A 11 19.54 -25.06 -5.08
C GLU A 11 18.65 -24.28 -4.10
N LEU A 12 17.33 -24.31 -4.34
CA LEU A 12 16.35 -23.71 -3.44
C LEU A 12 15.65 -24.73 -2.56
N LEU A 13 15.80 -24.53 -1.25
CA LEU A 13 15.15 -25.35 -0.24
C LEU A 13 13.70 -24.92 -0.03
N GLU A 14 12.89 -25.82 0.54
CA GLU A 14 11.47 -25.54 0.87
C GLU A 14 11.28 -24.43 1.91
N THR A 15 12.29 -24.25 2.77
CA THR A 15 12.38 -23.16 3.76
C THR A 15 12.48 -21.78 3.09
N GLY A 16 12.86 -21.73 1.81
CA GLY A 16 13.08 -20.51 1.05
C GLY A 16 14.50 -19.97 1.13
N GLU A 17 15.43 -20.74 1.70
CA GLU A 17 16.86 -20.47 1.72
C GLU A 17 17.54 -21.03 0.46
N GLU A 18 18.60 -20.35 0.02
CA GLU A 18 19.51 -20.80 -1.04
C GLU A 18 20.67 -21.62 -0.49
N GLN A 19 20.91 -22.80 -1.07
CA GLN A 19 22.10 -23.61 -0.79
C GLN A 19 23.00 -23.64 -2.02
N ARG A 20 24.28 -23.27 -1.86
CA ARG A 20 25.26 -23.37 -2.94
C ARG A 20 25.60 -24.83 -3.20
N VAL A 21 25.50 -25.27 -4.45
CA VAL A 21 25.84 -26.62 -4.89
C VAL A 21 27.19 -26.57 -5.61
N GLU A 22 28.07 -27.51 -5.27
CA GLU A 22 29.34 -27.70 -5.98
C GLU A 22 29.08 -28.36 -7.34
N ALA A 23 28.86 -27.52 -8.35
CA ALA A 23 28.59 -27.93 -9.72
C ALA A 23 29.59 -27.28 -10.67
N ASN A 24 29.96 -28.02 -11.71
CA ASN A 24 30.72 -27.56 -12.86
C ASN A 24 29.80 -27.56 -14.11
N GLU A 25 30.19 -26.86 -15.16
CA GLU A 25 29.35 -26.79 -16.37
C GLU A 25 29.05 -28.17 -16.99
N ASN A 26 29.98 -29.12 -16.85
CA ASN A 26 29.84 -30.47 -17.41
C ASN A 26 28.95 -31.40 -16.58
N ASN A 27 28.74 -31.14 -15.28
CA ASN A 27 27.91 -31.99 -14.41
C ASN A 27 26.53 -31.38 -14.14
N LEU A 28 26.24 -30.20 -14.71
CA LEU A 28 25.00 -29.49 -14.46
C LEU A 28 23.77 -30.36 -14.79
N GLN A 29 23.81 -31.13 -15.88
CA GLN A 29 22.70 -31.99 -16.29
C GLN A 29 22.32 -33.04 -15.24
N GLU A 30 23.30 -33.57 -14.50
CA GLU A 30 23.08 -34.61 -13.49
C GLU A 30 22.41 -34.05 -12.23
N ILE A 31 22.56 -32.74 -12.00
CA ILE A 31 22.06 -32.05 -10.81
C ILE A 31 20.63 -31.52 -11.04
N LEU A 32 20.25 -31.22 -12.28
CA LEU A 32 18.93 -30.70 -12.63
C LEU A 32 17.84 -31.76 -12.38
N HIS A 33 17.21 -31.66 -11.21
CA HIS A 33 16.13 -32.55 -10.80
C HIS A 33 14.73 -31.96 -11.01
N LEU A 34 13.80 -32.79 -11.47
CA LEU A 34 12.43 -32.42 -11.86
C LEU A 34 11.56 -31.83 -10.72
N GLU A 35 11.90 -32.06 -9.45
CA GLU A 35 11.22 -31.49 -8.28
C GLU A 35 11.90 -30.24 -7.70
N GLN A 36 13.04 -29.85 -8.25
CA GLN A 36 13.87 -28.78 -7.71
C GLN A 36 13.85 -27.52 -8.59
N VAL A 37 14.32 -26.43 -8.00
CA VAL A 37 14.50 -25.14 -8.67
C VAL A 37 15.93 -24.70 -8.41
N PHE A 38 16.65 -24.37 -9.48
CA PHE A 38 18.05 -23.94 -9.42
C PHE A 38 18.21 -22.50 -9.91
N VAL A 39 19.08 -21.75 -9.26
CA VAL A 39 19.57 -20.45 -9.73
C VAL A 39 21.00 -20.63 -10.19
N ILE A 40 21.24 -20.44 -11.48
CA ILE A 40 22.53 -20.68 -12.13
C ILE A 40 23.07 -19.35 -12.63
N VAL A 41 24.24 -18.96 -12.14
CA VAL A 41 24.93 -17.74 -12.56
C VAL A 41 26.09 -18.12 -13.46
N LYS A 42 26.16 -17.46 -14.62
CA LYS A 42 27.32 -17.57 -15.51
C LYS A 42 27.77 -16.18 -15.94
N GLU A 43 29.00 -15.82 -15.56
CA GLU A 43 29.59 -14.51 -15.82
C GLU A 43 29.77 -14.25 -17.32
N ASP A 44 30.29 -15.23 -18.06
CA ASP A 44 30.67 -15.09 -19.47
C ASP A 44 29.50 -14.61 -20.36
N VAL A 45 28.30 -15.10 -20.07
CA VAL A 45 27.07 -14.74 -20.80
C VAL A 45 26.29 -13.62 -20.09
N ARG A 46 26.75 -13.17 -18.92
CA ARG A 46 26.11 -12.17 -18.05
C ARG A 46 24.64 -12.49 -17.81
N ARG A 47 24.36 -13.73 -17.38
CA ARG A 47 23.00 -14.19 -17.12
C ARG A 47 22.90 -14.94 -15.80
N ILE A 48 21.75 -14.76 -15.18
CA ILE A 48 21.27 -15.53 -14.04
C ILE A 48 20.07 -16.31 -14.55
N PHE A 49 20.22 -17.63 -14.70
CA PHE A 49 19.15 -18.51 -15.12
C PHE A 49 18.41 -19.03 -13.89
N ILE A 50 17.09 -19.01 -13.94
CA ILE A 50 16.24 -19.71 -12.96
C ILE A 50 15.69 -20.93 -13.69
N TRP A 51 16.27 -22.10 -13.43
CA TRP A 51 15.78 -23.35 -13.99
C TRP A 51 14.73 -23.96 -13.06
N LYS A 52 13.57 -24.32 -13.63
CA LYS A 52 12.39 -24.80 -12.90
C LYS A 52 12.06 -26.22 -13.34
N GLY A 53 12.21 -27.19 -12.44
CA GLY A 53 11.80 -28.56 -12.70
C GLY A 53 10.29 -28.68 -12.90
N ALA A 54 9.84 -29.59 -13.76
CA ALA A 54 8.45 -29.75 -14.14
C ALA A 54 7.51 -30.06 -12.95
N LYS A 55 8.01 -30.78 -11.94
CA LYS A 55 7.29 -31.16 -10.70
C LYS A 55 7.65 -30.27 -9.50
N SER A 56 8.44 -29.22 -9.70
CA SER A 56 8.86 -28.35 -8.59
C SER A 56 7.68 -27.58 -7.96
N PRO A 57 7.61 -27.49 -6.61
CA PRO A 57 6.54 -26.77 -5.93
C PRO A 57 6.42 -25.30 -6.35
N VAL A 58 5.17 -24.83 -6.51
CA VAL A 58 4.85 -23.44 -6.87
C VAL A 58 5.54 -22.43 -5.94
N ARG A 59 5.57 -22.72 -4.64
CA ARG A 59 6.25 -21.89 -3.63
C ARG A 59 7.75 -21.72 -3.95
N LYS A 60 8.47 -22.80 -4.30
CA LYS A 60 9.90 -22.72 -4.69
C LYS A 60 10.10 -21.87 -5.94
N ARG A 61 9.22 -22.02 -6.95
CA ARG A 61 9.25 -21.20 -8.19
C ARG A 61 9.03 -19.70 -7.93
N PHE A 62 8.20 -19.34 -6.96
CA PHE A 62 8.01 -17.92 -6.59
C PHE A 62 9.19 -17.36 -5.79
N ILE A 63 9.74 -18.15 -4.88
CA ILE A 63 10.89 -17.73 -4.05
C ILE A 63 12.13 -17.54 -4.92
N SER A 64 12.32 -18.38 -5.94
CA SER A 64 13.49 -18.31 -6.84
C SER A 64 13.66 -16.96 -7.53
N SER A 65 12.55 -16.31 -7.90
CA SER A 65 12.59 -14.97 -8.50
C SER A 65 13.13 -13.92 -7.52
N ARG A 66 12.82 -14.07 -6.22
CA ARG A 66 13.33 -13.17 -5.16
C ARG A 66 14.80 -13.42 -4.88
N VAL A 67 15.20 -14.69 -4.79
CA VAL A 67 16.61 -15.09 -4.57
C VAL A 67 17.49 -14.62 -5.73
N ALA A 68 17.07 -14.84 -6.98
CA ALA A 68 17.80 -14.37 -8.15
C ALA A 68 17.95 -12.84 -8.19
N SER A 69 16.92 -12.10 -7.76
CA SER A 69 16.98 -10.63 -7.68
C SER A 69 17.97 -10.16 -6.60
N LYS A 70 17.93 -10.77 -5.41
CA LYS A 70 18.90 -10.49 -4.33
C LYS A 70 20.33 -10.78 -4.78
N LEU A 71 20.55 -11.92 -5.43
CA LEU A 71 21.86 -12.32 -5.96
C LEU A 71 22.33 -11.35 -7.05
N GLN A 72 21.44 -10.89 -7.93
CA GLN A 72 21.75 -9.86 -8.92
C GLN A 72 22.21 -8.55 -8.25
N ASP A 73 21.50 -8.07 -7.23
CA ASP A 73 21.85 -6.85 -6.49
C ASP A 73 23.21 -6.96 -5.78
N GLU A 74 23.55 -8.15 -5.27
CA GLU A 74 24.86 -8.43 -4.68
C GLU A 74 25.97 -8.43 -5.74
N LEU A 75 25.74 -9.11 -6.86
CA LEU A 75 26.70 -9.27 -7.94
C LEU A 75 26.94 -7.96 -8.72
N ILE A 76 25.96 -7.06 -8.82
CA ILE A 76 26.11 -5.74 -9.47
C ILE A 76 27.26 -4.91 -8.87
N LYS A 77 27.62 -5.13 -7.60
CA LYS A 77 28.74 -4.46 -6.94
C LYS A 77 30.10 -4.84 -7.52
N ASN A 78 30.18 -5.97 -8.22
CA ASN A 78 31.36 -6.42 -8.93
C ASN A 78 31.26 -6.04 -10.43
N ALA A 79 32.33 -5.46 -10.98
CA ALA A 79 32.37 -5.01 -12.38
C ALA A 79 32.10 -6.14 -13.38
N ALA A 80 32.46 -7.37 -13.04
CA ALA A 80 32.17 -8.59 -13.80
C ALA A 80 30.67 -8.78 -14.09
N PHE A 81 29.80 -8.51 -13.11
CA PHE A 81 28.39 -8.89 -13.14
C PHE A 81 27.41 -7.70 -13.25
N HIS A 82 27.89 -6.48 -13.49
CA HIS A 82 27.09 -5.24 -13.49
C HIS A 82 25.92 -5.17 -14.50
N ARG A 83 25.79 -6.14 -15.43
CA ARG A 83 24.71 -6.22 -16.43
C ARG A 83 24.03 -7.58 -16.48
N CYS A 84 24.16 -8.39 -15.45
CA CYS A 84 23.54 -9.71 -15.45
C CYS A 84 22.02 -9.60 -15.62
N LYS A 85 21.44 -10.36 -16.55
CA LYS A 85 19.98 -10.42 -16.75
C LYS A 85 19.42 -11.73 -16.20
N ILE A 86 18.30 -11.64 -15.50
CA ILE A 86 17.56 -12.81 -15.02
C ILE A 86 16.74 -13.40 -16.17
N VAL A 87 16.84 -14.72 -16.38
CA VAL A 87 16.11 -15.47 -17.40
C VAL A 87 15.47 -16.70 -16.75
N SER A 88 14.16 -16.83 -16.86
CA SER A 88 13.46 -18.02 -16.40
C SER A 88 13.49 -19.11 -17.46
N VAL A 89 13.80 -20.34 -17.05
CA VAL A 89 13.89 -21.53 -17.89
C VAL A 89 13.00 -22.60 -17.26
N ASP A 90 12.05 -23.14 -18.02
CA ASP A 90 11.19 -24.23 -17.57
C ASP A 90 11.67 -25.54 -18.20
N GLN A 91 11.65 -26.63 -17.43
CA GLN A 91 12.03 -27.95 -17.93
C GLN A 91 11.14 -28.36 -19.11
N GLY A 92 11.76 -28.77 -20.22
CA GLY A 92 11.09 -29.10 -21.48
C GLY A 92 10.65 -27.90 -22.33
N ASP A 93 10.94 -26.67 -21.90
CA ASP A 93 10.80 -25.44 -22.69
C ASP A 93 12.09 -24.60 -22.56
N GLU A 94 13.24 -25.28 -22.60
CA GLU A 94 14.53 -24.62 -22.44
C GLU A 94 14.89 -23.78 -23.67
N PRO A 95 15.22 -22.48 -23.51
CA PRO A 95 15.69 -21.67 -24.62
C PRO A 95 16.93 -22.30 -25.26
N VAL A 96 17.01 -22.30 -26.59
CA VAL A 96 18.17 -22.80 -27.35
C VAL A 96 19.49 -22.19 -26.86
N GLU A 97 19.46 -20.94 -26.41
CA GLU A 97 20.61 -20.26 -25.81
C GLU A 97 21.07 -20.93 -24.50
N PHE A 98 20.14 -21.36 -23.64
CA PHE A 98 20.45 -22.06 -22.40
C PHE A 98 21.12 -23.41 -22.69
N LEU A 99 20.51 -24.21 -23.57
CA LEU A 99 21.04 -25.53 -23.96
C LEU A 99 22.45 -25.42 -24.56
N LYS A 100 22.68 -24.45 -25.45
CA LYS A 100 24.01 -24.21 -26.05
C LYS A 100 25.04 -23.71 -25.03
N THR A 101 24.63 -22.87 -24.08
CA THR A 101 25.53 -22.27 -23.08
C THR A 101 26.11 -23.32 -22.12
N PHE A 102 25.31 -24.33 -21.79
CA PHE A 102 25.68 -25.39 -20.84
C PHE A 102 25.93 -26.75 -21.52
N ARG A 103 25.85 -26.82 -22.84
CA ARG A 103 25.98 -28.06 -23.64
C ARG A 103 25.03 -29.17 -23.18
N LEU A 104 23.80 -28.76 -22.84
CA LEU A 104 22.74 -29.66 -22.35
C LEU A 104 21.86 -30.12 -23.50
N GLU A 105 21.28 -31.30 -23.33
CA GLU A 105 20.15 -31.78 -24.14
C GLU A 105 18.83 -31.35 -23.48
N SER A 106 17.78 -31.10 -24.29
CA SER A 106 16.46 -30.73 -23.74
C SER A 106 15.89 -31.90 -22.96
N MET A 107 15.39 -31.63 -21.75
CA MET A 107 14.79 -32.66 -20.90
C MET A 107 13.31 -32.79 -21.25
N GLU A 108 12.96 -33.75 -22.08
CA GLU A 108 11.56 -34.00 -22.46
C GLU A 108 10.71 -34.31 -21.23
N VAL A 109 9.55 -33.65 -21.12
CA VAL A 109 8.60 -33.86 -20.03
C VAL A 109 7.49 -34.77 -20.54
N GLU A 110 7.63 -36.08 -20.30
CA GLU A 110 6.63 -37.10 -20.70
C GLU A 110 5.27 -36.89 -20.01
N GLU A 111 5.28 -36.33 -18.80
CA GLU A 111 4.08 -36.12 -17.99
C GLU A 111 4.10 -34.69 -17.43
N LYS A 112 3.57 -33.73 -18.21
CA LYS A 112 3.12 -32.46 -17.65
C LYS A 112 1.94 -32.81 -16.75
N LEU A 113 2.21 -33.08 -15.46
CA LEU A 113 1.17 -33.04 -14.43
C LEU A 113 0.34 -31.79 -14.73
N GLU A 114 -0.97 -31.94 -14.85
CA GLU A 114 -1.88 -30.82 -15.05
C GLU A 114 -1.53 -29.79 -14.00
N ASP A 115 -0.80 -28.76 -14.44
CA ASP A 115 -0.25 -27.68 -13.63
C ASP A 115 -1.25 -27.39 -12.54
N MET A 116 -1.01 -27.85 -11.29
CA MET A 116 -2.00 -28.00 -10.22
C MET A 116 -3.04 -26.91 -10.36
N ARG A 117 -4.09 -27.20 -11.14
CA ARG A 117 -4.79 -26.12 -11.82
C ARG A 117 -5.42 -25.38 -10.68
N TYR A 118 -5.00 -24.13 -10.49
CA TYR A 118 -5.90 -23.16 -9.93
C TYR A 118 -7.11 -23.25 -10.84
N VAL A 119 -8.11 -24.02 -10.43
CA VAL A 119 -9.46 -23.85 -10.92
C VAL A 119 -9.72 -22.40 -10.63
N ARG A 120 -9.52 -21.55 -11.63
CA ARG A 120 -9.99 -20.18 -11.55
C ARG A 120 -11.47 -20.34 -11.26
N ASN A 121 -11.99 -19.63 -10.25
CA ASN A 121 -13.42 -19.69 -9.91
C ASN A 121 -14.35 -19.48 -11.13
N ILE A 122 -13.83 -18.91 -12.22
CA ILE A 122 -14.49 -18.71 -13.51
C ILE A 122 -14.88 -20.03 -14.22
N GLU A 123 -14.11 -21.12 -14.07
CA GLU A 123 -14.42 -22.42 -14.71
C GLU A 123 -15.44 -23.24 -13.92
N LYS A 124 -15.60 -22.95 -12.62
CA LYS A 124 -16.63 -23.57 -11.77
C LYS A 124 -18.04 -23.19 -12.22
N ASP A 125 -18.21 -22.00 -12.80
CA ASP A 125 -19.52 -21.50 -13.27
C ASP A 125 -19.96 -22.12 -14.61
N MET A 126 -19.04 -22.64 -15.44
CA MET A 126 -19.43 -23.28 -16.72
C MET A 126 -19.96 -24.70 -16.54
N ASN A 127 -19.54 -25.41 -15.48
CA ASN A 127 -19.99 -26.79 -15.22
C ASN A 127 -21.26 -26.86 -14.35
N VAL A 128 -21.75 -25.74 -13.81
CA VAL A 128 -23.02 -25.69 -13.05
C VAL A 128 -24.24 -25.50 -13.97
N ILE A 129 -24.05 -25.24 -15.27
CA ILE A 129 -25.16 -25.02 -16.23
C ILE A 129 -25.70 -26.33 -16.85
N LYS A 130 -25.03 -27.48 -16.67
CA LYS A 130 -25.57 -28.77 -17.11
C LYS A 130 -26.03 -29.58 -15.91
N GLY A 131 -27.32 -29.43 -15.59
CA GLY A 131 -27.99 -30.18 -14.54
C GLY A 131 -27.87 -31.68 -14.75
N GLN A 132 -27.32 -32.36 -13.75
CA GLN A 132 -27.62 -33.75 -13.47
C GLN A 132 -27.51 -33.96 -11.96
N VAL A 133 -28.65 -34.30 -11.37
CA VAL A 133 -28.81 -34.64 -9.95
C VAL A 133 -28.20 -36.02 -9.74
N ILE A 134 -27.21 -36.12 -8.85
CA ILE A 134 -26.81 -37.38 -8.23
C ILE A 134 -26.74 -37.13 -6.73
N ASP A 135 -27.61 -37.83 -6.01
CA ASP A 135 -27.70 -37.88 -4.56
C ASP A 135 -26.50 -38.62 -3.94
N ASP A 136 -26.22 -38.23 -2.70
CA ASP A 136 -25.34 -38.86 -1.71
C ASP A 136 -23.83 -38.91 -2.00
N VAL A 137 -23.04 -38.17 -1.19
CA VAL A 137 -22.16 -38.76 -0.15
C VAL A 137 -21.63 -37.64 0.77
N SER A 138 -21.84 -37.87 2.07
CA SER A 138 -21.36 -37.20 3.28
C SER A 138 -20.15 -36.26 3.14
N THR A 139 -20.39 -34.95 3.32
CA THR A 139 -19.35 -33.96 3.60
C THR A 139 -19.29 -33.68 5.10
N LYS A 140 -18.11 -33.91 5.70
CA LYS A 140 -17.76 -33.48 7.06
C LYS A 140 -17.98 -31.97 7.17
N LYS A 141 -18.64 -31.53 8.25
CA LYS A 141 -18.68 -30.13 8.66
C LYS A 141 -17.25 -29.69 8.98
N GLU A 142 -16.68 -28.84 8.13
CA GLU A 142 -15.60 -27.94 8.54
C GLU A 142 -16.25 -26.80 9.33
N GLU A 143 -15.76 -26.59 10.54
CA GLU A 143 -16.18 -25.52 11.43
C GLU A 143 -15.83 -24.16 10.82
N ASP A 144 -16.80 -23.26 10.79
CA ASP A 144 -16.63 -21.86 10.39
C ASP A 144 -15.57 -21.21 11.30
N GLN A 145 -14.35 -21.00 10.78
CA GLN A 145 -13.34 -20.19 11.47
C GLN A 145 -13.84 -18.73 11.50
N GLU A 146 -14.27 -18.29 12.68
CA GLU A 146 -14.72 -16.91 12.88
C GLU A 146 -13.58 -15.91 12.69
N TYR A 147 -13.75 -15.07 11.67
CA TYR A 147 -12.89 -13.95 11.31
C TYR A 147 -12.98 -12.83 12.37
N TYR A 148 -11.91 -12.61 13.12
CA TYR A 148 -11.82 -11.55 14.12
C TYR A 148 -10.85 -10.43 13.71
N SER A 149 -11.36 -9.20 13.59
CA SER A 149 -10.55 -7.99 13.41
C SER A 149 -11.08 -6.88 14.32
N PRO A 150 -10.29 -6.41 15.31
CA PRO A 150 -10.69 -5.31 16.19
C PRO A 150 -11.04 -4.00 15.45
N ALA A 151 -10.52 -3.81 14.23
CA ALA A 151 -10.78 -2.64 13.40
C ALA A 151 -12.15 -2.71 12.67
N LEU A 152 -12.65 -3.92 12.39
CA LEU A 152 -13.94 -4.14 11.72
C LEU A 152 -15.09 -4.32 12.70
N GLU A 153 -14.81 -4.77 13.92
CA GLU A 153 -15.81 -4.96 14.98
C GLU A 153 -16.47 -3.64 15.41
N GLU A 154 -15.73 -2.53 15.41
CA GLU A 154 -16.29 -1.20 15.68
C GLU A 154 -17.13 -0.65 14.51
N MET A 155 -16.89 -1.12 13.27
CA MET A 155 -17.70 -0.76 12.10
C MET A 155 -18.99 -1.61 12.03
N LYS A 156 -18.89 -2.91 12.31
CA LYS A 156 -20.04 -3.84 12.40
C LYS A 156 -20.99 -3.49 13.54
N SER A 157 -20.47 -3.19 14.74
CA SER A 157 -21.29 -2.79 15.91
C SER A 157 -22.07 -1.48 15.72
N LYS A 158 -21.73 -0.69 14.69
CA LYS A 158 -22.43 0.54 14.29
C LYS A 158 -23.30 0.38 13.03
N GLY A 159 -23.55 -0.85 12.58
CA GLY A 159 -24.44 -1.15 11.44
C GLY A 159 -23.85 -0.84 10.06
N ILE A 160 -22.52 -0.77 9.93
CA ILE A 160 -21.85 -0.56 8.65
C ILE A 160 -21.59 -1.93 8.01
N ASP A 161 -22.24 -2.19 6.87
CA ASP A 161 -22.14 -3.45 6.15
C ASP A 161 -20.81 -3.51 5.36
N VAL A 162 -19.81 -4.18 5.93
CA VAL A 162 -18.52 -4.44 5.28
C VAL A 162 -18.55 -5.87 4.75
N SER A 163 -18.95 -6.04 3.48
CA SER A 163 -18.88 -7.33 2.81
C SER A 163 -17.61 -7.45 1.96
N TYR A 164 -17.00 -8.63 1.99
CA TYR A 164 -15.94 -9.01 1.06
C TYR A 164 -16.59 -9.58 -0.20
N LYS A 165 -16.48 -8.87 -1.33
CA LYS A 165 -16.73 -9.47 -2.66
C LYS A 165 -15.60 -9.12 -3.61
N THR A 166 -14.94 -10.16 -4.11
CA THR A 166 -13.92 -10.09 -5.15
C THR A 166 -14.60 -9.96 -6.50
N SER A 167 -14.38 -8.86 -7.23
CA SER A 167 -14.70 -8.79 -8.66
C SER A 167 -13.62 -7.97 -9.40
N GLN A 168 -13.16 -8.52 -10.53
CA GLN A 168 -12.21 -7.91 -11.45
C GLN A 168 -13.00 -7.28 -12.61
N GLN A 169 -12.70 -6.03 -12.98
CA GLN A 169 -13.02 -5.52 -14.32
C GLN A 169 -11.91 -4.62 -14.88
N LEU A 170 -11.58 -4.91 -16.14
CA LEU A 170 -10.67 -4.19 -17.04
C LEU A 170 -11.39 -2.97 -17.64
N SER A 171 -10.64 -1.91 -17.95
CA SER A 171 -11.14 -0.73 -18.68
C SER A 171 -10.26 -0.40 -19.90
N PRO A 172 -10.83 0.08 -21.03
CA PRO A 172 -10.06 0.58 -22.17
C PRO A 172 -9.97 2.11 -22.18
N SER A 173 -8.86 2.58 -22.78
CA SER A 173 -8.40 3.98 -22.82
C SER A 173 -9.10 4.85 -23.86
N HIS A 174 -9.30 6.13 -23.56
CA HIS A 174 -9.41 7.19 -24.57
C HIS A 174 -8.42 8.32 -24.31
N LYS A 175 -7.78 8.77 -25.40
CA LYS A 175 -6.79 9.86 -25.45
C LYS A 175 -7.50 11.19 -25.74
N SER A 176 -7.10 12.25 -25.03
CA SER A 176 -7.13 13.63 -25.52
C SER A 176 -5.94 14.41 -24.97
N ILE A 177 -5.45 15.37 -25.76
CA ILE A 177 -4.25 16.21 -25.55
C ILE A 177 -4.71 17.69 -25.36
N PRO A 178 -3.85 18.66 -24.99
CA PRO A 178 -3.63 19.11 -23.63
C PRO A 178 -4.03 20.59 -23.41
N MET A 179 -4.37 20.96 -22.18
CA MET A 179 -4.32 22.36 -21.74
C MET A 179 -3.29 22.47 -20.61
N LYS A 180 -2.54 23.58 -20.58
CA LYS A 180 -1.41 23.80 -19.66
C LYS A 180 -1.88 23.87 -18.20
N GLU A 181 -1.96 22.72 -17.56
CA GLU A 181 -2.08 22.59 -16.11
C GLU A 181 -0.68 22.45 -15.48
N TYR A 182 -0.51 23.07 -14.31
CA TYR A 182 0.63 22.82 -13.44
C TYR A 182 0.64 21.33 -13.10
N LYS A 183 1.50 20.55 -13.77
CA LYS A 183 1.74 19.14 -13.46
C LYS A 183 2.31 19.05 -12.04
N SER A 184 1.45 18.87 -11.05
CA SER A 184 1.85 18.21 -9.82
C SER A 184 2.26 16.80 -10.24
N ALA A 185 3.56 16.53 -10.25
CA ALA A 185 4.05 15.17 -10.41
C ALA A 185 3.50 14.37 -9.22
N THR A 186 2.38 13.67 -9.39
CA THR A 186 1.90 12.66 -8.44
C THR A 186 2.97 11.59 -8.38
N GLN A 187 3.92 11.74 -7.44
CA GLN A 187 4.89 10.72 -7.10
C GLN A 187 4.13 9.52 -6.56
N LYS A 188 3.86 8.53 -7.41
CA LYS A 188 3.39 7.22 -6.93
C LYS A 188 4.60 6.49 -6.34
N LEU A 189 4.61 6.29 -5.02
CA LEU A 189 5.57 5.38 -4.40
C LEU A 189 5.35 3.96 -4.91
N THR A 190 6.45 3.23 -5.08
CA THR A 190 6.37 1.82 -5.45
C THR A 190 5.88 0.99 -4.25
N LYS A 191 5.38 -0.23 -4.51
CA LYS A 191 5.01 -1.16 -3.44
C LYS A 191 6.17 -1.47 -2.50
N SER A 192 7.42 -1.43 -2.99
CA SER A 192 8.62 -1.66 -2.19
C SER A 192 8.82 -0.50 -1.20
N ASP A 193 8.73 0.73 -1.69
CA ASP A 193 8.91 1.92 -0.86
C ASP A 193 7.84 2.00 0.24
N GLN A 194 6.58 1.65 -0.08
CA GLN A 194 5.50 1.60 0.91
C GLN A 194 5.79 0.62 2.04
N LYS A 195 6.34 -0.56 1.74
CA LYS A 195 6.74 -1.54 2.76
C LYS A 195 7.88 -1.01 3.63
N GLU A 196 8.83 -0.29 3.03
CA GLU A 196 9.92 0.33 3.78
C GLU A 196 9.39 1.40 4.74
N VAL A 197 8.47 2.26 4.28
CA VAL A 197 7.80 3.26 5.13
C VAL A 197 7.07 2.59 6.29
N ILE A 198 6.30 1.52 6.03
CA ILE A 198 5.62 0.75 7.09
C ILE A 198 6.64 0.23 8.10
N ARG A 199 7.71 -0.44 7.66
CA ARG A 199 8.75 -0.96 8.56
C ARG A 199 9.37 0.14 9.43
N LYS A 200 9.67 1.30 8.86
CA LYS A 200 10.20 2.46 9.61
C LYS A 200 9.23 2.95 10.67
N ILE A 201 7.93 3.00 10.36
CA ILE A 201 6.90 3.39 11.34
C ILE A 201 6.78 2.34 12.44
N LEU A 202 6.75 1.05 12.07
CA LEU A 202 6.61 -0.04 13.04
C LEU A 202 7.81 -0.16 13.98
N ALA A 203 9.02 0.22 13.54
CA ALA A 203 10.22 0.27 14.36
C ALA A 203 10.19 1.39 15.43
N ASN A 204 9.31 2.39 15.29
CA ASN A 204 9.16 3.42 16.30
C ASN A 204 8.30 2.93 17.46
N GLU A 205 8.76 3.27 18.67
CA GLU A 205 8.03 2.98 19.90
C GLU A 205 6.67 3.68 19.93
N LEU A 206 5.67 2.90 20.37
CA LEU A 206 4.36 3.43 20.64
C LEU A 206 4.41 4.27 21.91
N PRO A 207 3.79 5.46 21.93
CA PRO A 207 3.66 6.19 23.17
C PRO A 207 2.78 5.41 24.14
N ASN A 208 3.13 5.45 25.43
CA ASN A 208 2.43 4.72 26.49
C ASN A 208 0.91 4.93 26.39
N LEU A 209 0.15 3.85 26.55
CA LEU A 209 -1.32 3.82 26.51
C LEU A 209 -1.94 4.06 25.12
N TYR A 210 -1.18 3.93 24.03
CA TYR A 210 -1.73 3.97 22.68
C TYR A 210 -1.43 2.69 21.91
N LYS A 211 -2.41 2.25 21.13
CA LYS A 211 -2.26 1.24 20.09
C LYS A 211 -2.30 1.86 18.70
N ARG A 212 -1.57 1.25 17.78
CA ARG A 212 -1.61 1.60 16.36
C ARG A 212 -2.92 1.12 15.74
N GLN A 213 -3.68 2.03 15.14
CA GLN A 213 -4.95 1.69 14.50
C GLN A 213 -4.81 1.63 12.97
N ASN A 214 -4.36 2.73 12.35
CA ASN A 214 -4.25 2.83 10.90
C ASN A 214 -3.00 3.59 10.47
N LEU A 215 -2.52 3.31 9.27
CA LEU A 215 -1.49 4.10 8.58
C LEU A 215 -2.06 4.61 7.27
N ILE A 216 -1.86 5.89 6.96
CA ILE A 216 -2.19 6.48 5.66
C ILE A 216 -0.87 6.82 4.96
N ILE A 217 -0.63 6.20 3.81
CA ILE A 217 0.58 6.39 3.01
C ILE A 217 0.14 6.85 1.62
N GLY A 218 0.34 8.13 1.34
CA GLY A 218 -0.24 8.80 0.18
C GLY A 218 -1.76 8.74 0.22
N GLU A 219 -2.35 8.12 -0.79
CA GLU A 219 -3.80 7.95 -0.90
C GLU A 219 -4.29 6.60 -0.34
N SER A 220 -3.40 5.75 0.19
CA SER A 220 -3.75 4.39 0.64
C SER A 220 -3.84 4.30 2.16
N LEU A 221 -4.95 3.74 2.66
CA LEU A 221 -5.13 3.36 4.06
C LEU A 221 -4.65 1.93 4.28
N TYR A 222 -3.92 1.70 5.37
CA TYR A 222 -3.46 0.40 5.83
C TYR A 222 -4.01 0.11 7.22
N GLY A 223 -4.26 -1.17 7.49
CA GLY A 223 -4.70 -1.68 8.79
C GLY A 223 -3.93 -2.94 9.17
N ALA A 224 -3.87 -3.22 10.47
CA ALA A 224 -3.33 -4.47 10.98
C ALA A 224 -4.30 -5.62 10.68
N VAL A 225 -3.76 -6.71 10.15
CA VAL A 225 -4.44 -7.97 9.89
C VAL A 225 -3.70 -9.05 10.68
N SER A 226 -4.39 -9.68 11.61
CA SER A 226 -3.87 -10.81 12.37
C SER A 226 -4.08 -12.09 11.56
N LYS A 227 -3.01 -12.81 11.29
CA LYS A 227 -3.03 -14.17 10.72
C LYS A 227 -2.66 -15.11 11.85
N ILE A 228 -3.64 -15.92 12.28
CA ILE A 228 -3.39 -16.99 13.23
C ILE A 228 -2.89 -18.18 12.43
N THR A 229 -1.67 -18.61 12.69
CA THR A 229 -1.08 -19.81 12.08
C THR A 229 -0.77 -20.81 13.19
N ASN A 230 -1.29 -22.02 13.06
CA ASN A 230 -0.96 -23.10 13.98
C ASN A 230 0.43 -23.65 13.64
N VAL A 231 1.38 -23.46 14.55
CA VAL A 231 2.76 -23.94 14.43
C VAL A 231 2.98 -24.91 15.58
N PHE A 232 3.09 -26.21 15.27
CA PHE A 232 3.24 -27.29 16.26
C PHE A 232 2.12 -27.41 17.29
N GLY A 233 0.86 -27.12 16.92
CA GLY A 233 -0.28 -27.20 17.84
C GLY A 233 -0.46 -25.93 18.69
N GLU A 234 0.45 -24.96 18.58
CA GLU A 234 0.31 -23.64 19.19
C GLU A 234 -0.15 -22.62 18.15
N ASP A 235 -1.17 -21.84 18.49
CA ASP A 235 -1.66 -20.77 17.65
C ASP A 235 -0.76 -19.54 17.79
N VAL A 236 -0.01 -19.23 16.73
CA VAL A 236 0.86 -18.04 16.65
C VAL A 236 0.11 -16.94 15.89
N GLU A 237 -0.10 -15.79 16.55
CA GLU A 237 -0.72 -14.60 15.92
C GLU A 237 0.35 -13.73 15.25
N GLU A 238 0.43 -13.76 13.93
CA GLU A 238 1.27 -12.85 13.14
C GLU A 238 0.47 -11.62 12.70
N LYS A 239 0.95 -10.41 13.05
CA LYS A 239 0.32 -9.14 12.63
C LYS A 239 1.00 -8.57 11.40
N GLU A 240 0.30 -8.59 10.27
CA GLU A 240 0.73 -7.96 9.03
C GLU A 240 -0.05 -6.67 8.75
N TRP A 241 0.56 -5.71 8.05
CA TRP A 241 -0.08 -4.46 7.66
C TRP A 241 -0.42 -4.48 6.17
N GLU A 242 -1.70 -4.53 5.86
CA GLU A 242 -2.21 -4.64 4.49
C GLU A 242 -3.07 -3.42 4.10
N LYS A 243 -3.13 -3.14 2.80
CA LYS A 243 -3.97 -2.05 2.26
C LYS A 243 -5.45 -2.42 2.45
N VAL A 244 -6.21 -1.50 3.03
CA VAL A 244 -7.67 -1.62 3.15
C VAL A 244 -8.31 -1.41 1.78
N LYS A 245 -9.12 -2.37 1.32
CA LYS A 245 -9.76 -2.39 -0.02
C LYS A 245 -11.19 -1.87 -0.06
N ASN A 246 -11.81 -1.66 1.11
CA ASN A 246 -13.20 -1.22 1.21
C ASN A 246 -13.22 -0.06 2.19
N LEU A 247 -12.87 1.12 1.70
CA LEU A 247 -12.89 2.32 2.52
C LEU A 247 -14.32 2.78 2.78
N PRO A 248 -14.60 3.32 3.97
CA PRO A 248 -15.89 3.90 4.26
C PRO A 248 -16.13 5.13 3.37
N LYS A 249 -17.40 5.41 3.06
CA LYS A 249 -17.79 6.53 2.19
C LYS A 249 -18.04 7.82 2.96
N GLY A 250 -17.56 8.94 2.43
CA GLY A 250 -17.74 10.29 2.98
C GLY A 250 -16.62 10.76 3.90
N ILE A 251 -16.95 11.72 4.78
CA ILE A 251 -15.97 12.42 5.62
C ILE A 251 -16.10 11.94 7.07
N TYR A 252 -14.98 11.56 7.67
CA TYR A 252 -14.93 11.09 9.06
C TYR A 252 -14.07 11.99 9.93
N SER A 253 -14.63 12.42 11.06
CA SER A 253 -13.89 13.12 12.11
C SER A 253 -13.29 12.13 13.10
N LEU A 254 -12.03 12.35 13.46
CA LEU A 254 -11.32 11.61 14.50
C LEU A 254 -11.12 12.52 15.72
N ASP A 255 -11.93 12.28 16.75
CA ASP A 255 -11.85 12.97 18.04
C ASP A 255 -11.04 12.13 19.05
N ASN A 256 -10.15 12.79 19.81
CA ASN A 256 -9.29 12.18 20.84
C ASN A 256 -8.32 11.11 20.32
N TYR A 257 -7.87 11.27 19.08
CA TYR A 257 -6.80 10.46 18.49
C TYR A 257 -5.45 11.16 18.62
N LEU A 258 -4.38 10.37 18.78
CA LEU A 258 -3.03 10.86 18.58
C LEU A 258 -2.64 10.54 17.14
N CYS A 259 -2.28 11.55 16.36
CA CYS A 259 -1.74 11.34 15.03
C CYS A 259 -0.27 11.73 14.98
N ARG A 260 0.55 10.92 14.30
CA ARG A 260 1.95 11.21 14.01
C ARG A 260 2.12 11.37 12.51
N ILE A 261 2.64 12.52 12.09
CA ILE A 261 2.95 12.79 10.68
C ILE A 261 4.43 12.56 10.48
N TYR A 262 4.76 11.70 9.52
CA TYR A 262 6.12 11.36 9.12
C TYR A 262 6.48 12.14 7.86
N PHE A 263 7.61 12.84 7.88
CA PHE A 263 8.08 13.70 6.80
C PHE A 263 9.37 13.18 6.21
N ASN A 264 9.43 13.21 4.88
CA ASN A 264 10.68 13.08 4.17
C ASN A 264 11.29 14.47 3.97
N THR A 265 12.16 14.89 4.89
CA THR A 265 12.80 16.22 4.86
C THR A 265 13.63 16.45 3.59
N LYS A 266 14.20 15.38 3.01
CA LYS A 266 14.97 15.46 1.75
C LYS A 266 14.09 15.69 0.54
N LYS A 267 12.94 15.01 0.46
CA LYS A 267 12.01 15.10 -0.67
C LYS A 267 10.98 16.24 -0.51
N GLY A 268 10.81 16.78 0.68
CA GLY A 268 9.80 17.81 0.95
C GLY A 268 8.37 17.27 0.85
N ILE A 269 8.16 16.00 1.23
CA ILE A 269 6.85 15.33 1.22
C ILE A 269 6.49 14.70 2.56
N VAL A 270 5.22 14.36 2.75
CA VAL A 270 4.70 13.51 3.83
C VAL A 270 4.91 12.05 3.43
N ASP A 271 5.68 11.28 4.19
CA ASP A 271 5.84 9.83 3.95
C ASP A 271 4.60 9.06 4.43
N ALA A 272 4.05 9.42 5.60
CA ALA A 272 2.88 8.77 6.17
C ALA A 272 2.19 9.59 7.27
N LEU A 273 0.92 9.24 7.54
CA LEU A 273 0.19 9.61 8.74
C LEU A 273 -0.15 8.34 9.53
N GLU A 274 0.32 8.27 10.77
CA GLU A 274 0.00 7.20 11.71
C GLU A 274 -1.13 7.65 12.66
N VAL A 275 -2.20 6.85 12.73
CA VAL A 275 -3.35 7.08 13.60
C VAL A 275 -3.28 6.14 14.80
N LEU A 276 -3.14 6.70 15.99
CA LEU A 276 -3.01 5.99 17.25
C LEU A 276 -4.26 6.16 18.12
N LYS A 277 -4.82 5.03 18.56
CA LYS A 277 -6.00 4.96 19.43
C LYS A 277 -5.53 4.76 20.88
N PRO A 278 -6.04 5.51 21.87
CA PRO A 278 -5.75 5.26 23.27
C PRO A 278 -6.35 3.92 23.72
N ASP A 279 -5.59 3.13 24.49
CA ASP A 279 -5.99 1.78 24.92
C ASP A 279 -6.94 1.79 26.12
N ASN A 280 -6.82 2.74 27.05
CA ASN A 280 -7.71 2.90 28.21
C ASN A 280 -7.74 4.37 28.67
N SER A 281 -8.96 4.86 28.91
CA SER A 281 -9.38 6.26 29.01
C SER A 281 -8.76 7.10 30.15
N SER A 282 -7.69 7.83 29.85
CA SER A 282 -7.29 9.02 30.64
C SER A 282 -7.58 10.35 29.92
N LYS A 283 -7.66 10.30 28.59
CA LYS A 283 -8.20 11.34 27.71
C LYS A 283 -9.47 10.76 27.07
N GLY A 284 -10.50 11.57 26.84
CA GLY A 284 -11.85 11.13 26.48
C GLY A 284 -11.94 10.00 25.44
N LYS A 285 -13.03 9.24 25.44
CA LYS A 285 -13.22 8.07 24.57
C LYS A 285 -12.88 8.45 23.12
N PRO A 286 -11.97 7.70 22.44
CA PRO A 286 -11.66 7.96 21.04
C PRO A 286 -12.92 7.71 20.22
N GLU A 287 -13.24 8.66 19.34
CA GLU A 287 -14.49 8.60 18.59
C GLU A 287 -14.25 8.93 17.13
N MET A 288 -14.61 7.98 16.26
CA MET A 288 -14.65 8.17 14.82
C MET A 288 -16.11 8.39 14.41
N LYS A 289 -16.42 9.59 13.91
CA LYS A 289 -17.78 10.00 13.51
C LYS A 289 -17.85 10.27 12.02
N LYS A 290 -18.80 9.64 11.34
CA LYS A 290 -19.20 10.09 10.01
C LYS A 290 -19.88 11.45 10.12
N THR A 291 -19.40 12.42 9.36
CA THR A 291 -20.00 13.74 9.30
C THR A 291 -21.16 13.78 8.29
N SER A 292 -22.10 14.70 8.48
CA SER A 292 -23.18 14.97 7.53
C SER A 292 -22.74 15.77 6.29
N LEU A 293 -21.47 16.18 6.26
CA LEU A 293 -20.88 16.99 5.20
C LEU A 293 -20.78 16.17 3.91
N LYS A 294 -21.07 16.82 2.79
CA LYS A 294 -20.94 16.24 1.45
C LYS A 294 -19.91 17.03 0.66
N ILE A 295 -19.06 16.32 -0.08
CA ILE A 295 -18.15 16.91 -1.06
C ILE A 295 -18.94 17.06 -2.36
N THR A 296 -18.95 18.25 -2.96
CA THR A 296 -19.61 18.46 -4.26
C THR A 296 -18.89 17.67 -5.36
N THR A 297 -19.66 17.19 -6.34
CA THR A 297 -19.14 16.29 -7.39
C THR A 297 -18.62 17.03 -8.63
N ASP A 298 -18.62 18.36 -8.59
CA ASP A 298 -18.20 19.22 -9.71
C ASP A 298 -16.73 19.02 -10.08
N ASP A 299 -16.30 19.41 -11.28
CA ASP A 299 -14.91 19.24 -11.78
C ASP A 299 -13.86 20.16 -11.10
N VAL A 300 -14.19 20.70 -9.93
CA VAL A 300 -13.29 21.52 -9.13
C VAL A 300 -12.28 20.63 -8.38
N SER A 301 -11.06 21.14 -8.21
CA SER A 301 -9.99 20.47 -7.47
C SER A 301 -10.38 20.21 -6.00
N ILE A 302 -9.91 19.09 -5.43
CA ILE A 302 -10.32 18.60 -4.11
C ILE A 302 -9.97 19.56 -2.97
N ASP A 303 -8.84 20.26 -3.08
CA ASP A 303 -8.40 21.30 -2.16
C ASP A 303 -9.45 22.41 -2.06
N LYS A 304 -9.91 22.98 -3.18
CA LYS A 304 -10.93 24.04 -3.19
C LYS A 304 -12.25 23.54 -2.59
N LYS A 305 -12.63 22.30 -2.89
CA LYS A 305 -13.83 21.68 -2.31
C LYS A 305 -13.74 21.60 -0.79
N ILE A 306 -12.60 21.15 -0.25
CA ILE A 306 -12.38 21.05 1.19
C ILE A 306 -12.32 22.43 1.84
N LEU A 307 -11.70 23.41 1.19
CA LEU A 307 -11.60 24.76 1.73
C LEU A 307 -12.95 25.46 1.88
N ASN A 308 -13.93 25.09 1.03
CA ASN A 308 -15.32 25.57 1.10
C ASN A 308 -16.18 24.85 2.16
N ILE A 309 -15.68 23.78 2.79
CA ILE A 309 -16.40 23.08 3.85
C ILE A 309 -16.28 23.84 5.16
N ASP A 310 -17.41 23.97 5.86
CA ASP A 310 -17.49 24.62 7.15
C ASP A 310 -16.60 23.93 8.20
N ILE A 311 -15.84 24.77 8.90
CA ILE A 311 -14.97 24.37 9.99
C ILE A 311 -15.83 24.23 11.25
N PRO A 312 -15.62 23.21 12.10
CA PRO A 312 -16.31 23.09 13.38
C PRO A 312 -16.14 24.34 14.23
N GLU A 313 -17.14 24.62 15.06
CA GLU A 313 -17.09 25.73 16.00
C GLU A 313 -15.82 25.64 16.87
N ASN A 314 -15.21 26.79 17.17
CA ASN A 314 -13.98 26.91 17.95
C ASN A 314 -12.76 26.21 17.34
N HIS A 315 -12.76 25.90 16.04
CA HIS A 315 -11.58 25.39 15.35
C HIS A 315 -11.10 26.37 14.26
N HIS A 316 -9.85 26.22 13.87
CA HIS A 316 -9.32 26.80 12.63
C HIS A 316 -8.55 25.71 11.88
N ARG A 317 -8.49 25.86 10.56
CA ARG A 317 -7.79 24.94 9.68
C ARG A 317 -6.30 25.29 9.73
N GLU A 318 -5.47 24.34 10.12
CA GLU A 318 -4.02 24.55 10.26
C GLU A 318 -3.29 23.98 9.04
N ASN A 319 -3.63 22.74 8.67
CA ASN A 319 -3.01 22.06 7.54
C ASN A 319 -3.99 21.18 6.77
N LEU A 320 -3.61 20.88 5.52
CA LEU A 320 -4.33 19.97 4.64
C LEU A 320 -3.31 19.04 3.97
N ILE A 321 -3.48 17.73 4.09
CA ILE A 321 -2.66 16.73 3.41
C ILE A 321 -3.44 16.18 2.22
N ILE A 322 -2.86 16.22 1.04
CA ILE A 322 -3.43 15.63 -0.20
C ILE A 322 -2.35 14.75 -0.84
N GLY A 323 -2.58 13.44 -0.85
CA GLY A 323 -1.57 12.46 -1.24
C GLY A 323 -0.31 12.59 -0.38
N PHE A 324 0.81 12.99 -0.98
CA PHE A 324 2.11 13.17 -0.30
C PHE A 324 2.41 14.63 0.05
N ASN A 325 1.50 15.56 -0.25
CA ASN A 325 1.74 16.99 -0.12
C ASN A 325 1.07 17.53 1.16
N LEU A 326 1.82 18.31 1.95
CA LEU A 326 1.29 19.10 3.06
C LEU A 326 1.07 20.53 2.60
N TYR A 327 -0.15 21.03 2.76
CA TYR A 327 -0.50 22.43 2.55
C TYR A 327 -0.72 23.12 3.90
N GLY A 328 -0.38 24.40 3.97
CA GLY A 328 -0.59 25.24 5.15
C GLY A 328 -1.00 26.65 4.75
N VAL A 329 -1.59 27.37 5.72
CA VAL A 329 -1.97 28.76 5.54
C VAL A 329 -0.74 29.66 5.70
N ILE A 330 -0.57 30.59 4.77
CA ILE A 330 0.32 31.74 4.91
C ILE A 330 -0.55 33.00 4.92
N SER A 331 -0.42 33.80 5.97
CA SER A 331 -1.06 35.11 6.06
C SER A 331 -0.18 36.14 5.35
N LYS A 332 -0.72 36.78 4.32
CA LYS A 332 -0.08 37.89 3.62
C LYS A 332 -0.79 39.19 4.00
N LYS A 333 -0.02 40.16 4.48
CA LYS A 333 -0.52 41.53 4.61
C LYS A 333 -0.54 42.18 3.23
N ILE A 334 -1.71 42.64 2.81
CA ILE A 334 -1.94 43.38 1.58
C ILE A 334 -2.53 44.74 1.92
N GLU A 335 -2.06 45.79 1.28
CA GLU A 335 -2.63 47.13 1.43
C GLU A 335 -3.66 47.34 0.32
N ILE A 336 -4.92 47.54 0.70
CA ILE A 336 -6.00 47.86 -0.25
C ILE A 336 -6.57 49.23 0.15
N PHE A 337 -6.38 50.24 -0.70
CA PHE A 337 -6.82 51.62 -0.46
C PHE A 337 -6.26 52.26 0.82
N GLY A 338 -5.02 51.95 1.20
CA GLY A 338 -4.41 52.49 2.43
C GLY A 338 -4.77 51.73 3.71
N GLU A 339 -5.59 50.68 3.62
CA GLU A 339 -5.90 49.78 4.74
C GLU A 339 -5.09 48.49 4.62
N GLU A 340 -4.32 48.14 5.65
CA GLU A 340 -3.74 46.79 5.78
C GLU A 340 -4.86 45.76 5.98
N ARG A 341 -4.90 44.76 5.11
CA ARG A 341 -5.73 43.56 5.25
C ARG A 341 -4.86 42.33 5.26
N GLU A 342 -5.24 41.34 6.06
CA GLU A 342 -4.62 40.02 6.02
C GLU A 342 -5.43 39.11 5.10
N GLU A 343 -4.77 38.60 4.05
CA GLU A 343 -5.30 37.56 3.17
C GLU A 343 -4.61 36.23 3.51
N GLU A 344 -5.39 35.17 3.60
CA GLU A 344 -4.90 33.82 3.87
C GLU A 344 -4.77 33.06 2.54
N GLU A 345 -3.55 32.66 2.21
CA GLU A 345 -3.26 31.85 1.02
C GLU A 345 -2.80 30.43 1.44
N TRP A 346 -3.36 29.41 0.79
CA TRP A 346 -2.96 28.03 1.00
C TRP A 346 -1.79 27.67 0.09
N THR A 347 -0.67 27.26 0.68
CA THR A 347 0.56 26.98 -0.07
C THR A 347 1.16 25.64 0.32
N LEU A 348 1.90 25.04 -0.62
CA LEU A 348 2.63 23.80 -0.39
C LEU A 348 3.80 24.05 0.57
N VAL A 349 3.80 23.33 1.70
CA VAL A 349 4.87 23.37 2.69
C VAL A 349 6.03 22.50 2.18
N LYS A 350 7.16 23.15 1.84
CA LYS A 350 8.35 22.46 1.30
C LYS A 350 9.42 22.17 2.34
N LYS A 351 9.36 22.83 3.51
CA LYS A 351 10.37 22.73 4.57
C LYS A 351 9.68 22.27 5.85
N PHE A 352 10.17 21.18 6.42
CA PHE A 352 9.65 20.63 7.67
C PHE A 352 10.68 20.75 8.79
N PRO A 353 10.26 21.15 9.99
CA PRO A 353 11.18 21.36 11.11
C PRO A 353 11.63 20.04 11.77
N LYS A 354 10.88 18.95 11.60
CA LYS A 354 11.12 17.65 12.23
C LYS A 354 10.73 16.53 11.28
N GLU A 355 11.37 15.37 11.43
CA GLU A 355 11.01 14.14 10.71
C GLU A 355 9.66 13.58 11.15
N ILE A 356 9.29 13.77 12.43
CA ILE A 356 8.02 13.32 12.99
C ILE A 356 7.38 14.46 13.80
N ILE A 357 6.09 14.72 13.55
CA ILE A 357 5.27 15.64 14.36
C ILE A 357 4.12 14.86 14.98
N SER A 358 4.01 14.93 16.32
CA SER A 358 2.92 14.32 17.09
C SER A 358 1.85 15.35 17.43
N LEU A 359 0.59 15.05 17.10
CA LEU A 359 -0.56 15.93 17.25
C LEU A 359 -1.64 15.22 18.07
N SER A 360 -1.79 15.61 19.34
CA SER A 360 -2.75 14.99 20.29
C SER A 360 -3.96 15.86 20.61
N SER A 361 -3.93 17.16 20.27
CA SER A 361 -4.98 18.13 20.57
C SER A 361 -5.71 18.63 19.32
N HIS A 362 -5.52 17.95 18.18
CA HIS A 362 -6.06 18.35 16.89
C HIS A 362 -7.23 17.45 16.53
N LEU A 363 -8.19 18.02 15.83
CA LEU A 363 -9.26 17.28 15.19
C LEU A 363 -8.83 16.96 13.77
N PHE A 364 -8.92 15.69 13.39
CA PHE A 364 -8.63 15.26 12.02
C PHE A 364 -9.92 14.95 11.29
N ARG A 365 -10.05 15.43 10.06
CA ARG A 365 -11.10 14.99 9.14
C ARG A 365 -10.47 14.24 7.98
N ILE A 366 -10.87 12.99 7.79
CA ILE A 366 -10.40 12.14 6.70
C ILE A 366 -11.49 12.11 5.62
N TYR A 367 -11.07 12.41 4.40
CA TYR A 367 -11.93 12.48 3.23
C TYR A 367 -11.71 11.21 2.40
N PHE A 368 -12.70 10.32 2.38
CA PHE A 368 -12.64 9.11 1.57
C PHE A 368 -13.34 9.31 0.23
N ASN A 369 -12.70 8.83 -0.84
CA ASN A 369 -13.25 8.91 -2.19
C ASN A 369 -14.23 7.77 -2.44
N ASP A 370 -15.50 8.11 -2.69
CA ASP A 370 -16.54 7.13 -2.94
C ASP A 370 -16.35 6.30 -4.22
N LYS A 371 -15.53 6.78 -5.17
CA LYS A 371 -15.32 6.17 -6.50
C LYS A 371 -13.98 5.44 -6.64
N LYS A 372 -12.94 5.91 -5.95
CA LYS A 372 -11.54 5.48 -6.17
C LYS A 372 -10.98 4.56 -5.09
N ASP A 373 -11.74 4.27 -4.03
CA ASP A 373 -11.30 3.45 -2.89
C ASP A 373 -9.93 3.90 -2.36
N ASN A 374 -9.81 5.22 -2.15
CA ASN A 374 -8.61 5.87 -1.65
C ASN A 374 -8.97 7.01 -0.69
N VAL A 375 -7.97 7.49 0.03
CA VAL A 375 -8.06 8.70 0.87
C VAL A 375 -7.74 9.89 -0.03
N ASP A 376 -8.72 10.78 -0.23
CA ASP A 376 -8.56 12.00 -1.02
C ASP A 376 -7.71 13.04 -0.28
N ALA A 377 -7.97 13.20 1.03
CA ALA A 377 -7.28 14.17 1.85
C ALA A 377 -7.40 13.89 3.35
N VAL A 378 -6.51 14.51 4.14
CA VAL A 378 -6.62 14.62 5.59
C VAL A 378 -6.51 16.09 5.99
N GLU A 379 -7.56 16.62 6.58
CA GLU A 379 -7.61 17.98 7.11
C GLU A 379 -7.25 17.98 8.61
N ILE A 380 -6.39 18.91 9.00
CA ILE A 380 -5.89 19.07 10.37
C ILE A 380 -6.46 20.38 10.93
N LEU A 381 -7.29 20.24 11.95
CA LEU A 381 -8.00 21.33 12.60
C LEU A 381 -7.47 21.52 14.02
N LYS A 382 -7.15 22.76 14.36
CA LYS A 382 -6.68 23.13 15.69
C LYS A 382 -7.74 23.91 16.43
N ARG A 383 -7.99 23.52 17.67
CA ARG A 383 -8.91 24.24 18.55
C ARG A 383 -8.36 25.64 18.80
N ARG A 384 -9.19 26.67 18.62
CA ARG A 384 -8.91 28.03 19.06
C ARG A 384 -8.77 27.97 20.58
N GLY A 385 -7.64 28.40 21.11
CA GLY A 385 -7.48 28.52 22.56
C GLY A 385 -8.53 29.47 23.11
N ASN A 386 -9.04 29.21 24.32
CA ASN A 386 -9.86 30.16 25.08
C ASN A 386 -8.99 31.35 25.51
N ASN A 387 -8.44 32.09 24.56
CA ASN A 387 -7.92 33.41 24.85
C ASN A 387 -9.11 34.35 24.83
N ASN A 388 -9.44 34.89 26.00
CA ASN A 388 -10.41 35.97 26.22
C ASN A 388 -10.03 37.29 25.51
N SER A 389 -9.32 37.25 24.37
CA SER A 389 -9.19 38.41 23.50
C SER A 389 -10.44 38.47 22.62
N LYS A 390 -11.35 39.39 22.98
CA LYS A 390 -12.38 39.92 22.09
C LYS A 390 -11.72 40.37 20.78
N THR A 391 -11.61 39.46 19.82
CA THR A 391 -11.42 39.79 18.42
C THR A 391 -12.81 39.73 17.82
N THR A 392 -13.28 40.91 17.46
CA THR A 392 -14.56 41.16 16.82
C THR A 392 -14.76 40.16 15.68
N SER A 393 -15.82 39.35 15.78
CA SER A 393 -16.34 38.59 14.66
C SER A 393 -16.80 39.60 13.60
N SER A 394 -15.93 39.94 12.65
CA SER A 394 -16.38 40.56 11.41
C SER A 394 -17.23 39.49 10.71
N LYS A 395 -18.55 39.69 10.73
CA LYS A 395 -19.44 39.03 9.80
C LYS A 395 -18.87 39.30 8.41
N ARG A 396 -18.40 38.24 7.73
CA ARG A 396 -18.14 38.28 6.29
C ARG A 396 -19.45 38.71 5.62
N ASN A 397 -19.55 39.98 5.24
CA ASN A 397 -20.57 40.42 4.31
C ASN A 397 -20.20 39.79 2.96
N LEU A 398 -20.97 38.78 2.54
CA LEU A 398 -21.00 38.36 1.15
C LEU A 398 -21.38 39.59 0.30
N PRO A 399 -20.64 39.88 -0.78
CA PRO A 399 -21.00 40.98 -1.67
C PRO A 399 -22.38 40.69 -2.26
N LYS A 400 -23.32 41.64 -2.08
CA LYS A 400 -24.60 41.63 -2.79
C LYS A 400 -24.30 41.74 -4.29
N ILE A 401 -24.68 40.72 -5.04
CA ILE A 401 -24.74 40.74 -6.49
C ILE A 401 -25.79 41.81 -6.88
N PRO A 402 -25.46 42.81 -7.70
CA PRO A 402 -26.47 43.72 -8.22
C PRO A 402 -27.41 42.93 -9.13
N SER A 403 -28.69 42.93 -8.80
CA SER A 403 -29.76 42.45 -9.67
C SER A 403 -29.80 43.36 -10.91
N SER A 404 -29.31 42.86 -12.04
CA SER A 404 -29.69 43.37 -13.35
C SER A 404 -31.11 42.87 -13.64
N ASN A 405 -32.07 43.79 -13.70
CA ASN A 405 -33.28 43.67 -14.50
C ASN A 405 -33.73 45.10 -14.85
N ASP A 406 -33.79 45.34 -16.16
CA ASP A 406 -34.62 46.27 -16.95
C ASP A 406 -35.08 47.61 -16.34
#